data_AF-A0A925E1M7-F1
#
_entry.id   AF-A0A925E1M7-F1
#
_cell.length_a   1.000
_cell.length_b   1.000
_cell.length_c   1.000
_cell.angle_alpha   90.00
_cell.angle_beta   90.00
_cell.angle_gamma   90.00
#
_symmetry.space_group_name_H-M   'P 1'
#
loop_
_entity.id
_entity.type
_entity.pdbx_description
1 polymer ?
#
loop_
_entity_poly.entity_id
_entity_poly.type
_entity_poly.pdbx_seq_one_letter_code
_entity_poly.pdbx_strand_id
1 'polypeptide(L)'
;MFEGGFLGLDNIGVFDRSAPLPTGGHIDQADGTAWMAMYCLNMLAIALELAHTKTGYEDIATKFFEHFVYIGQAIFDMGGGLWDEVDEFFYDVLAYPHGDRTPLRVRSFVGLIPLFAVETIDPTTLENLPHFRKRMEWFLKYRPHLVERLCSFDHPGVDNKRLLSLVSQNRLTAILQKMLDETEFLSDYGLRSISRFHLEHPYEFHLDNGQVNRVQYEPAESSSGLFGGNSNWRGPIWFPVNYLMIESLRKYQTYYGDSFKVEMPVGSDQWMTLGEVADEISRRLSSIFLRDEYGHRPVFGGVEIFQQHPGWRDNVLFYEYFHGDNGSGIGASHQTGWTALVASLLQSK
;
A
#
# COMPACT_ATOMS: atom_id res chain seq x y z
N MET A 1 3.16 15.62 -10.22
CA MET A 1 2.47 14.59 -9.42
C MET A 1 1.37 14.00 -10.26
N PHE A 2 0.96 12.76 -9.98
CA PHE A 2 -0.16 12.12 -10.70
C PHE A 2 -1.44 12.20 -9.88
N GLU A 3 -2.57 12.33 -10.57
CA GLU A 3 -3.91 12.42 -10.00
C GLU A 3 -4.80 11.34 -10.63
N GLY A 4 -5.81 10.89 -9.87
CA GLY A 4 -6.77 9.86 -10.26
C GLY A 4 -6.56 8.60 -9.43
N GLY A 5 -7.50 8.30 -8.52
CA GLY A 5 -7.43 7.12 -7.68
C GLY A 5 -7.57 5.83 -8.50
N PHE A 6 -6.88 4.80 -8.04
CA PHE A 6 -7.00 3.44 -8.56
C PHE A 6 -7.73 2.59 -7.52
N LEU A 7 -8.45 1.55 -7.95
CA LEU A 7 -9.30 0.69 -7.11
C LEU A 7 -10.50 1.36 -6.42
N GLY A 8 -10.85 2.60 -6.77
CA GLY A 8 -11.97 3.30 -6.12
C GLY A 8 -11.63 3.87 -4.74
N LEU A 9 -10.34 4.07 -4.44
CA LEU A 9 -9.85 4.78 -3.25
C LEU A 9 -10.26 6.26 -3.21
N ASP A 10 -10.98 6.76 -4.21
CA ASP A 10 -11.38 8.18 -4.32
C ASP A 10 -12.22 8.69 -3.15
N ASN A 11 -12.80 7.78 -2.37
CA ASN A 11 -13.65 8.05 -1.19
C ASN A 11 -12.94 7.81 0.17
N ILE A 12 -11.66 7.42 0.18
CA ILE A 12 -10.89 7.24 1.42
C ILE A 12 -10.54 8.58 2.09
N GLY A 13 -10.40 9.62 1.26
CA GLY A 13 -9.99 10.96 1.68
C GLY A 13 -11.15 11.83 2.18
N VAL A 14 -10.80 13.06 2.54
CA VAL A 14 -11.74 14.08 3.06
C VAL A 14 -12.55 14.77 1.94
N PHE A 15 -12.11 14.66 0.70
CA PHE A 15 -12.78 15.19 -0.49
C PHE A 15 -13.08 14.06 -1.47
N ASP A 16 -14.18 14.18 -2.22
CA ASP A 16 -14.37 13.40 -3.44
C ASP A 16 -13.37 13.88 -4.48
N ARG A 17 -12.37 13.03 -4.77
CA ARG A 17 -11.32 13.33 -5.75
C ARG A 17 -11.83 13.42 -7.19
N SER A 18 -13.06 12.97 -7.46
CA SER A 18 -13.71 13.04 -8.76
C SER A 18 -14.48 14.36 -8.99
N ALA A 19 -14.61 15.19 -7.95
CA ALA A 19 -15.35 16.44 -8.00
C ALA A 19 -14.42 17.67 -7.88
N PRO A 20 -14.82 18.84 -8.42
CA PRO A 20 -14.08 20.07 -8.18
C PRO A 20 -13.94 20.38 -6.69
N LEU A 21 -12.73 20.76 -6.26
CA LEU A 21 -12.47 21.10 -4.88
C LEU A 21 -13.19 22.40 -4.49
N PRO A 22 -13.87 22.44 -3.32
CA PRO A 22 -14.55 23.65 -2.86
C PRO A 22 -13.59 24.83 -2.63
N THR A 23 -12.32 24.55 -2.36
CA THR A 23 -11.25 25.54 -2.13
C THR A 23 -10.59 26.05 -3.43
N GLY A 24 -10.97 25.48 -4.59
CA GLY A 24 -10.14 25.55 -5.80
C GLY A 24 -8.79 24.82 -5.61
N GLY A 25 -7.95 24.87 -6.64
CA GLY A 25 -6.64 24.18 -6.63
C GLY A 25 -6.74 22.71 -7.08
N HIS A 26 -5.82 21.88 -6.57
CA HIS A 26 -5.75 20.44 -6.86
C HIS A 26 -5.20 19.64 -5.67
N ILE A 27 -5.33 18.31 -5.70
CA ILE A 27 -4.74 17.41 -4.70
C ILE A 27 -3.56 16.69 -5.33
N ASP A 28 -2.37 16.88 -4.76
CA ASP A 28 -1.22 16.00 -5.05
C ASP A 28 -1.43 14.68 -4.31
N GLN A 29 -1.61 13.57 -5.05
CA GLN A 29 -2.01 12.28 -4.50
C GLN A 29 -0.81 11.34 -4.29
N ALA A 30 -0.66 10.82 -3.07
CA ALA A 30 0.45 9.91 -2.73
C ALA A 30 0.29 8.55 -3.38
N ASP A 31 -0.92 7.99 -3.31
CA ASP A 31 -1.28 6.72 -3.95
C ASP A 31 -1.21 6.83 -5.47
N GLY A 32 -1.80 7.85 -6.08
CA GLY A 32 -1.76 8.06 -7.53
C GLY A 32 -0.32 8.10 -8.08
N THR A 33 0.56 8.80 -7.39
CA THR A 33 1.99 8.88 -7.76
C THR A 33 2.72 7.55 -7.53
N ALA A 34 2.43 6.85 -6.44
CA ALA A 34 3.00 5.55 -6.13
C ALA A 34 2.55 4.44 -7.12
N TRP A 35 1.29 4.45 -7.56
CA TRP A 35 0.81 3.53 -8.60
C TRP A 35 1.58 3.69 -9.91
N MET A 36 1.87 4.93 -10.31
CA MET A 36 2.68 5.20 -11.50
C MET A 36 4.14 4.76 -11.33
N ALA A 37 4.70 4.89 -10.14
CA ALA A 37 6.04 4.36 -9.84
C ALA A 37 6.06 2.83 -9.93
N MET A 38 5.10 2.14 -9.29
CA MET A 38 4.95 0.69 -9.39
C MET A 38 4.76 0.24 -10.83
N TYR A 39 3.92 0.93 -11.61
CA TYR A 39 3.74 0.65 -13.04
C TYR A 39 5.07 0.75 -13.81
N CYS A 40 5.86 1.79 -13.56
CA CYS A 40 7.18 1.92 -14.19
C CYS A 40 8.11 0.76 -13.82
N LEU A 41 8.12 0.32 -12.55
CA LEU A 41 8.91 -0.83 -12.12
C LEU A 41 8.45 -2.14 -12.75
N ASN A 42 7.15 -2.38 -12.84
CA ASN A 42 6.61 -3.56 -13.51
C ASN A 42 7.00 -3.58 -15.00
N MET A 43 6.88 -2.44 -15.68
CA MET A 43 7.27 -2.32 -17.10
C MET A 43 8.78 -2.45 -17.29
N LEU A 44 9.59 -1.96 -16.34
CA LEU A 44 11.03 -2.19 -16.31
C LEU A 44 11.34 -3.69 -16.19
N ALA A 45 10.72 -4.39 -15.24
CA ALA A 45 10.92 -5.83 -15.04
C ALA A 45 10.56 -6.64 -16.31
N ILE A 46 9.41 -6.35 -16.93
CA ILE A 46 9.01 -6.96 -18.21
C ILE A 46 10.04 -6.66 -19.32
N ALA A 47 10.52 -5.42 -19.41
CA ALA A 47 11.49 -5.03 -20.43
C ALA A 47 12.84 -5.72 -20.23
N LEU A 48 13.32 -5.86 -18.99
CA LEU A 48 14.54 -6.59 -18.66
C LEU A 48 14.43 -8.07 -19.05
N GLU A 49 13.30 -8.72 -18.74
CA GLU A 49 13.04 -10.11 -19.14
C GLU A 49 13.07 -10.28 -20.67
N LEU A 50 12.37 -9.40 -21.40
CA LEU A 50 12.36 -9.44 -22.86
C LEU A 50 13.74 -9.15 -23.48
N ALA A 51 14.55 -8.33 -22.83
CA ALA A 51 15.89 -7.95 -23.29
C ALA A 51 16.85 -9.14 -23.38
N HIS A 52 16.63 -10.22 -22.60
CA HIS A 52 17.40 -11.46 -22.71
C HIS A 52 17.33 -12.12 -24.10
N THR A 53 16.24 -11.90 -24.83
CA THR A 53 16.07 -12.46 -26.19
C THR A 53 16.08 -11.39 -27.28
N LYS A 54 15.74 -10.14 -26.94
CA LYS A 54 15.59 -9.02 -27.87
C LYS A 54 16.25 -7.77 -27.30
N THR A 55 17.51 -7.53 -27.65
CA THR A 55 18.35 -6.44 -27.12
C THR A 55 17.74 -5.04 -27.23
N GLY A 56 16.86 -4.79 -28.21
CA GLY A 56 16.13 -3.51 -28.33
C GLY A 56 15.25 -3.15 -27.12
N TYR A 57 14.94 -4.11 -26.25
CA TYR A 57 14.21 -3.82 -25.00
C TYR A 57 15.10 -3.21 -23.89
N GLU A 58 16.42 -3.21 -24.01
CA GLU A 58 17.30 -2.50 -23.06
C GLU A 58 17.04 -0.98 -23.05
N ASP A 59 16.71 -0.40 -24.20
CA ASP A 59 16.32 1.01 -24.31
C ASP A 59 14.96 1.28 -23.64
N ILE A 60 14.04 0.31 -23.71
CA ILE A 60 12.73 0.38 -23.06
C ILE A 60 12.88 0.25 -21.53
N ALA A 61 13.71 -0.69 -21.07
CA ALA A 61 14.08 -0.82 -19.67
C ALA A 61 14.68 0.49 -19.13
N THR A 62 15.65 1.06 -19.86
CA THR A 62 16.22 2.38 -19.56
C THR A 62 15.13 3.45 -19.41
N LYS A 63 14.18 3.54 -20.35
CA LYS A 63 13.12 4.54 -20.30
C LYS A 63 12.29 4.42 -19.02
N PHE A 64 11.85 3.21 -18.67
CA PHE A 64 11.02 3.01 -17.47
C PHE A 64 11.80 3.21 -16.18
N PHE A 65 13.09 2.86 -16.18
CA PHE A 65 14.01 3.22 -15.11
C PHE A 65 14.09 4.73 -14.91
N GLU A 66 14.35 5.50 -15.98
CA GLU A 66 14.42 6.97 -15.88
C GLU A 66 13.09 7.57 -15.41
N HIS A 67 11.96 7.07 -15.92
CA HIS A 67 10.63 7.50 -15.47
C HIS A 67 10.42 7.24 -13.98
N PHE A 68 10.75 6.04 -13.49
CA PHE A 68 10.66 5.72 -12.07
C PHE A 68 11.47 6.70 -11.22
N VAL A 69 12.69 7.02 -11.65
CA VAL A 69 13.53 7.97 -10.92
C VAL A 69 12.93 9.38 -10.89
N TYR A 70 12.39 9.88 -12.00
CA TYR A 70 11.71 11.18 -12.01
C TYR A 70 10.45 11.21 -11.13
N ILE A 71 9.70 10.11 -11.08
CA ILE A 71 8.54 9.98 -10.17
C ILE A 71 9.01 9.99 -8.71
N GLY A 72 10.09 9.27 -8.42
CA GLY A 72 10.76 9.29 -7.12
C GLY A 72 11.16 10.68 -6.67
N GLN A 73 11.73 11.49 -7.55
CA GLN A 73 12.04 12.87 -7.22
C GLN A 73 10.77 13.70 -6.96
N ALA A 74 9.77 13.56 -7.83
CA ALA A 74 8.51 14.29 -7.74
C ALA A 74 7.82 14.12 -6.37
N ILE A 75 7.81 12.90 -5.82
CA ILE A 75 7.14 12.59 -4.56
C ILE A 75 7.76 13.32 -3.35
N PHE A 76 9.05 13.69 -3.43
CA PHE A 76 9.78 14.31 -2.32
C PHE A 76 10.04 15.81 -2.51
N ASP A 77 10.18 16.29 -3.74
CA ASP A 77 10.72 17.64 -3.97
C ASP A 77 9.70 18.64 -4.53
N MET A 78 8.64 18.19 -5.22
CA MET A 78 7.68 19.14 -5.79
C MET A 78 6.82 19.79 -4.70
N GLY A 79 7.01 21.10 -4.52
CA GLY A 79 6.24 21.94 -3.60
C GLY A 79 6.47 21.66 -2.10
N GLY A 80 7.45 20.83 -1.73
CA GLY A 80 7.62 20.32 -0.36
C GLY A 80 7.27 18.84 -0.19
N GLY A 81 6.94 18.13 -1.29
CA GLY A 81 6.76 16.68 -1.29
C GLY A 81 5.45 16.21 -0.66
N LEU A 82 5.32 14.89 -0.49
CA LEU A 82 4.20 14.19 0.13
C LEU A 82 4.56 13.46 1.44
N TRP A 83 5.84 13.45 1.80
CA TRP A 83 6.33 12.87 3.05
C TRP A 83 6.25 13.93 4.15
N ASP A 84 5.52 13.65 5.23
CA ASP A 84 5.51 14.50 6.42
C ASP A 84 6.61 14.02 7.38
N GLU A 85 7.62 14.88 7.60
CA GLU A 85 8.79 14.57 8.44
C GLU A 85 8.45 14.49 9.94
N VAL A 86 7.31 15.04 10.38
CA VAL A 86 6.91 15.02 11.79
C VAL A 86 6.17 13.73 12.12
N ASP A 87 5.24 13.33 11.25
CA ASP A 87 4.48 12.09 11.44
C ASP A 87 5.20 10.87 10.84
N GLU A 88 6.27 11.09 10.09
CA GLU A 88 7.01 10.06 9.35
C GLU A 88 6.07 9.16 8.53
N PHE A 89 5.22 9.80 7.72
CA PHE A 89 4.20 9.13 6.93
C PHE A 89 3.88 9.91 5.65
N PHE A 90 3.38 9.21 4.63
CA PHE A 90 2.94 9.84 3.38
C PHE A 90 1.50 10.32 3.47
N TYR A 91 1.26 11.53 2.98
CA TYR A 91 -0.08 12.13 2.89
C TYR A 91 -0.34 12.73 1.53
N ASP A 92 -1.61 12.76 1.13
CA ASP A 92 -2.05 13.67 0.08
C ASP A 92 -1.82 15.12 0.53
N VAL A 93 -1.58 16.01 -0.43
CA VAL A 93 -1.41 17.43 -0.17
C VAL A 93 -2.41 18.23 -0.99
N LEU A 94 -3.19 19.06 -0.29
CA LEU A 94 -4.04 20.06 -0.93
C LEU A 94 -3.17 21.24 -1.35
N ALA A 95 -3.08 21.50 -2.65
CA ALA A 95 -2.34 22.62 -3.23
C ALA A 95 -3.32 23.73 -3.63
N TYR A 96 -3.24 24.86 -2.93
CA TYR A 96 -4.11 26.01 -3.17
C TYR A 96 -3.64 26.84 -4.38
N PRO A 97 -4.55 27.56 -5.07
CA PRO A 97 -4.18 28.43 -6.20
C PRO A 97 -3.14 29.50 -5.85
N HIS A 98 -3.06 29.90 -4.58
CA HIS A 98 -2.14 30.93 -4.09
C HIS A 98 -0.75 30.38 -3.72
N GLY A 99 -0.51 29.08 -3.89
CA GLY A 99 0.76 28.42 -3.64
C GLY A 99 0.91 27.79 -2.26
N ASP A 100 -0.02 28.07 -1.34
CA ASP A 100 -0.08 27.38 -0.06
C ASP A 100 -0.36 25.89 -0.26
N ARG A 101 0.17 25.06 0.64
CA ARG A 101 0.01 23.61 0.62
C ARG A 101 -0.34 23.10 2.01
N THR A 102 -1.30 22.19 2.10
CA THR A 102 -1.72 21.60 3.37
C THR A 102 -1.78 20.08 3.26
N PRO A 103 -0.98 19.32 4.03
CA PRO A 103 -1.09 17.88 4.05
C PRO A 103 -2.42 17.46 4.68
N LEU A 104 -3.10 16.53 4.02
CA LEU A 104 -4.33 15.91 4.47
C LEU A 104 -3.96 14.72 5.35
N ARG A 105 -3.82 14.96 6.66
CA ARG A 105 -3.29 14.01 7.65
C ARG A 105 -4.29 12.90 8.02
N VAL A 106 -4.67 12.12 7.03
CA VAL A 106 -5.49 10.91 7.16
C VAL A 106 -4.57 9.71 7.01
N ARG A 107 -4.26 9.04 8.12
CA ARG A 107 -3.49 7.80 8.17
C ARG A 107 -4.32 6.69 7.54
N SER A 108 -4.06 6.45 6.26
CA SER A 108 -4.81 5.52 5.43
C SER A 108 -3.87 4.72 4.51
N PHE A 109 -4.44 3.78 3.76
CA PHE A 109 -3.74 3.08 2.69
C PHE A 109 -3.04 4.01 1.70
N VAL A 110 -3.52 5.24 1.53
CA VAL A 110 -2.84 6.25 0.70
C VAL A 110 -1.37 6.42 1.09
N GLY A 111 -1.07 6.41 2.40
CA GLY A 111 0.30 6.54 2.88
C GLY A 111 1.09 5.23 2.92
N LEU A 112 0.42 4.08 2.74
CA LEU A 112 1.05 2.76 2.66
C LEU A 112 1.34 2.31 1.22
N ILE A 113 0.54 2.76 0.24
CA ILE A 113 0.70 2.40 -1.17
C ILE A 113 2.09 2.73 -1.76
N PRO A 114 2.83 3.77 -1.32
CA PRO A 114 4.22 3.98 -1.73
C PRO A 114 5.14 2.77 -1.52
N LEU A 115 4.83 1.87 -0.58
CA LEU A 115 5.60 0.64 -0.35
C LEU A 115 5.52 -0.33 -1.53
N PHE A 116 4.48 -0.25 -2.37
CA PHE A 116 4.25 -1.15 -3.50
C PHE A 116 5.20 -0.91 -4.66
N ALA A 117 5.76 0.29 -4.75
CA ALA A 117 6.75 0.65 -5.74
C ALA A 117 8.12 0.10 -5.31
N VAL A 118 8.25 -1.23 -5.38
CA VAL A 118 9.48 -1.97 -5.06
C VAL A 118 9.81 -3.02 -6.11
N GLU A 119 11.08 -3.08 -6.52
CA GLU A 119 11.62 -4.11 -7.41
C GLU A 119 13.09 -4.39 -7.08
N THR A 120 13.56 -5.61 -7.34
CA THR A 120 14.97 -5.98 -7.16
C THR A 120 15.60 -6.37 -8.49
N ILE A 121 16.84 -5.95 -8.72
CA ILE A 121 17.61 -6.36 -9.90
C ILE A 121 18.75 -7.27 -9.46
N ASP A 122 18.77 -8.49 -10.01
CA ASP A 122 19.85 -9.44 -9.81
C ASP A 122 21.15 -9.00 -10.51
N PRO A 123 22.33 -9.27 -9.91
CA PRO A 123 23.61 -8.96 -10.53
C PRO A 123 23.78 -9.58 -11.92
N THR A 124 23.28 -10.81 -12.10
CA THR A 124 23.34 -11.56 -13.36
C THR A 124 22.58 -10.85 -14.48
N THR A 125 21.45 -10.20 -14.16
CA THR A 125 20.70 -9.38 -15.12
C THR A 125 21.54 -8.19 -15.59
N LEU A 126 22.24 -7.51 -14.67
CA LEU A 126 23.13 -6.39 -15.03
C LEU A 126 24.37 -6.83 -15.82
N GLU A 127 24.88 -8.04 -15.57
CA GLU A 127 25.98 -8.63 -16.33
C GLU A 127 25.56 -8.99 -17.76
N ASN A 128 24.36 -9.53 -17.93
CA ASN A 128 23.82 -9.95 -19.22
C ASN A 128 23.26 -8.80 -20.07
N LEU A 129 22.93 -7.66 -19.47
CA LEU A 129 22.34 -6.49 -20.14
C LEU A 129 23.26 -5.26 -20.00
N PRO A 130 24.41 -5.24 -20.71
CA PRO A 130 25.45 -4.24 -20.51
C PRO A 130 25.05 -2.83 -20.99
N HIS A 131 24.12 -2.69 -21.95
CA HIS A 131 23.67 -1.37 -22.39
C HIS A 131 22.80 -0.71 -21.34
N PHE A 132 21.84 -1.46 -20.78
CA PHE A 132 21.03 -1.03 -19.64
C PHE A 132 21.92 -0.68 -18.44
N ARG A 133 22.83 -1.59 -18.05
CA ARG A 133 23.77 -1.36 -16.93
C ARG A 133 24.55 -0.06 -17.11
N LYS A 134 25.15 0.15 -18.28
CA LYS A 134 25.93 1.36 -18.57
C LYS A 134 25.09 2.63 -18.43
N ARG A 135 23.83 2.59 -18.87
CA ARG A 135 22.94 3.75 -18.80
C ARG A 135 22.45 4.03 -17.39
N MET A 136 22.13 2.97 -16.64
CA MET A 136 21.82 3.06 -15.20
C MET A 136 23.00 3.67 -14.44
N GLU A 137 24.21 3.12 -14.58
CA GLU A 137 25.43 3.64 -13.93
C GLU A 137 25.72 5.09 -14.32
N TRP A 138 25.51 5.46 -15.59
CA TRP A 138 25.62 6.85 -16.03
C TRP A 138 24.63 7.75 -15.30
N PHE A 139 23.37 7.32 -15.17
CA PHE A 139 22.33 8.11 -14.50
C PHE A 139 22.68 8.33 -13.03
N LEU A 140 23.11 7.28 -12.32
CA LEU A 140 23.54 7.36 -10.91
C LEU A 140 24.72 8.31 -10.74
N LYS A 141 25.71 8.25 -11.64
CA LYS A 141 26.92 9.07 -11.57
C LYS A 141 26.67 10.55 -11.87
N TYR A 142 25.85 10.85 -12.88
CA TYR A 142 25.71 12.21 -13.39
C TYR A 142 24.44 12.92 -12.91
N ARG A 143 23.50 12.20 -12.27
CA ARG A 143 22.31 12.76 -11.65
C ARG A 143 22.09 12.27 -10.21
N PRO A 144 23.10 12.38 -9.32
CA PRO A 144 23.00 11.88 -7.96
C PRO A 144 21.85 12.51 -7.17
N HIS A 145 21.55 13.79 -7.42
CA HIS A 145 20.43 14.52 -6.80
C HIS A 145 19.04 13.90 -7.08
N LEU A 146 18.89 13.12 -8.15
CA LEU A 146 17.62 12.44 -8.48
C LEU A 146 17.44 11.12 -7.75
N VAL A 147 18.53 10.54 -7.26
CA VAL A 147 18.56 9.20 -6.65
C VAL A 147 18.89 9.22 -5.17
N GLU A 148 19.38 10.35 -4.63
CA GLU A 148 19.71 10.53 -3.21
C GLU A 148 18.51 10.26 -2.28
N ARG A 149 17.29 10.56 -2.73
CA ARG A 149 16.06 10.32 -1.96
C ARG A 149 15.38 8.99 -2.27
N LEU A 150 15.85 8.27 -3.29
CA LEU A 150 15.42 6.92 -3.64
C LEU A 150 16.29 5.88 -2.92
N CYS A 151 15.76 4.67 -2.74
CA CYS A 151 16.47 3.62 -2.02
C CYS A 151 17.60 2.96 -2.84
N SER A 152 18.55 2.36 -2.12
CA SER A 152 19.93 2.03 -2.50
C SER A 152 20.17 1.31 -3.83
N PHE A 153 20.68 2.09 -4.77
CA PHE A 153 21.44 1.61 -5.93
C PHE A 153 22.91 1.36 -5.66
N ASP A 154 23.43 2.05 -4.66
CA ASP A 154 24.83 2.13 -4.29
C ASP A 154 25.22 1.07 -3.26
N HIS A 155 24.26 0.60 -2.45
CA HIS A 155 24.45 -0.48 -1.51
C HIS A 155 23.90 -1.80 -2.04
N PRO A 156 24.73 -2.85 -2.19
CA PRO A 156 24.25 -4.19 -2.49
C PRO A 156 23.46 -4.76 -1.31
N GLY A 157 22.32 -5.38 -1.60
CA GLY A 157 21.59 -6.22 -0.66
C GLY A 157 22.13 -7.66 -0.63
N VAL A 158 21.31 -8.58 -0.15
CA VAL A 158 21.56 -10.03 -0.23
C VAL A 158 21.86 -10.43 -1.67
N ASP A 159 22.84 -11.32 -1.85
CA ASP A 159 23.32 -11.80 -3.16
C ASP A 159 23.74 -10.68 -4.13
N ASN A 160 24.17 -9.53 -3.60
CA ASN A 160 24.53 -8.33 -4.37
C ASN A 160 23.38 -7.70 -5.18
N LYS A 161 22.12 -8.02 -4.88
CA LYS A 161 20.95 -7.42 -5.56
C LYS A 161 20.91 -5.90 -5.36
N ARG A 162 20.30 -5.21 -6.32
CA ARG A 162 20.00 -3.78 -6.24
C ARG A 162 18.51 -3.56 -5.95
N LEU A 163 18.19 -2.57 -5.12
CA LEU A 163 16.82 -2.22 -4.78
C LEU A 163 16.36 -0.99 -5.56
N LEU A 164 15.20 -1.10 -6.18
CA LEU A 164 14.43 0.01 -6.71
C LEU A 164 13.26 0.23 -5.77
N SER A 165 13.27 1.29 -4.97
CA SER A 165 12.11 1.63 -4.13
C SER A 165 11.95 3.13 -3.91
N LEU A 166 10.69 3.58 -3.86
CA LEU A 166 10.33 4.94 -3.41
C LEU A 166 10.64 5.18 -1.94
N VAL A 167 10.70 4.11 -1.13
CA VAL A 167 10.78 4.19 0.32
C VAL A 167 12.17 3.74 0.75
N SER A 168 12.90 4.63 1.43
CA SER A 168 14.21 4.30 2.00
C SER A 168 14.07 3.35 3.19
N GLN A 169 15.15 2.66 3.60
CA GLN A 169 15.10 1.77 4.76
C GLN A 169 14.57 2.47 6.03
N ASN A 170 14.99 3.71 6.29
CA ASN A 170 14.53 4.47 7.46
C ASN A 170 13.03 4.79 7.38
N ARG A 171 12.54 5.23 6.21
CA ARG A 171 11.12 5.50 6.00
C ARG A 171 10.30 4.22 6.05
N LEU A 172 10.83 3.10 5.53
CA LEU A 172 10.19 1.80 5.61
C LEU A 172 10.00 1.40 7.07
N THR A 173 11.04 1.51 7.90
CA THR A 173 10.94 1.26 9.35
C THR A 173 9.87 2.13 10.00
N ALA A 174 9.87 3.45 9.74
CA ALA A 174 8.90 4.38 10.33
C ALA A 174 7.44 4.09 9.91
N ILE A 175 7.23 3.73 8.64
CA ILE A 175 5.90 3.35 8.16
C ILE A 175 5.46 2.02 8.78
N LEU A 176 6.35 1.04 8.86
CA LEU A 176 6.05 -0.27 9.45
C LEU A 176 5.69 -0.17 10.94
N GLN A 177 6.27 0.78 11.68
CA GLN A 177 5.87 1.04 13.07
C GLN A 177 4.39 1.43 13.21
N LYS A 178 3.81 2.15 12.23
CA LYS A 178 2.37 2.45 12.26
C LYS A 178 1.56 1.30 11.67
N MET A 179 2.04 0.71 10.57
CA MET A 179 1.34 -0.35 9.85
C MET A 179 1.13 -1.60 10.72
N LEU A 180 2.09 -1.93 11.58
CA LEU A 180 2.11 -3.15 12.40
C LEU A 180 1.62 -2.92 13.85
N ASP A 181 1.10 -1.72 14.15
CA ASP A 181 0.48 -1.39 15.44
C ASP A 181 -1.02 -1.74 15.41
N GLU A 182 -1.47 -2.48 16.42
CA GLU A 182 -2.86 -2.95 16.55
C GLU A 182 -3.87 -1.85 16.90
N THR A 183 -3.38 -0.74 17.44
CA THR A 183 -4.14 0.50 17.68
C THR A 183 -4.24 1.37 16.43
N GLU A 184 -3.50 1.04 15.37
CA GLU A 184 -3.51 1.72 14.09
C GLU A 184 -4.03 0.80 12.97
N PHE A 185 -3.15 0.29 12.11
CA PHE A 185 -3.55 -0.44 10.91
C PHE A 185 -3.71 -1.95 11.12
N LEU A 186 -2.98 -2.56 12.06
CA LEU A 186 -2.95 -4.02 12.19
C LEU A 186 -4.19 -4.55 12.91
N SER A 187 -4.97 -5.38 12.23
CA SER A 187 -6.11 -6.11 12.80
C SER A 187 -5.76 -7.59 12.92
N ASP A 188 -6.52 -8.34 13.73
CA ASP A 188 -6.48 -9.81 13.78
C ASP A 188 -6.78 -10.46 12.42
N TYR A 189 -7.35 -9.68 11.50
CA TYR A 189 -7.85 -10.14 10.21
C TYR A 189 -7.10 -9.54 9.00
N GLY A 190 -6.04 -8.74 9.22
CA GLY A 190 -5.25 -8.09 8.16
C GLY A 190 -5.04 -6.59 8.42
N LEU A 191 -4.67 -5.83 7.39
CA LEU A 191 -4.49 -4.38 7.49
C LEU A 191 -5.82 -3.66 7.22
N ARG A 192 -6.16 -2.71 8.10
CA ARG A 192 -7.28 -1.77 7.97
C ARG A 192 -6.98 -0.71 6.93
N SER A 193 -7.99 -0.27 6.18
CA SER A 193 -7.83 0.77 5.16
C SER A 193 -7.56 2.17 5.70
N ILE A 194 -8.07 2.47 6.90
CA ILE A 194 -7.73 3.64 7.70
C ILE A 194 -7.26 3.18 9.08
N SER A 195 -6.27 3.87 9.63
CA SER A 195 -5.79 3.65 10.98
C SER A 195 -6.92 3.81 12.01
N ARG A 196 -7.01 2.85 12.93
CA ARG A 196 -7.95 2.89 14.06
C ARG A 196 -7.68 4.07 15.01
N PHE A 197 -6.52 4.73 14.94
CA PHE A 197 -6.25 6.03 15.57
C PHE A 197 -7.36 7.05 15.30
N HIS A 198 -7.91 7.06 14.08
CA HIS A 198 -8.99 7.98 13.70
C HIS A 198 -10.36 7.66 14.30
N LEU A 199 -10.47 6.63 15.14
CA LEU A 199 -11.65 6.38 15.97
C LEU A 199 -11.79 7.45 17.05
N GLU A 200 -10.69 7.73 17.75
CA GLU A 200 -10.61 8.74 18.82
C GLU A 200 -10.16 10.11 18.30
N HIS A 201 -9.40 10.12 17.20
CA HIS A 201 -8.82 11.32 16.60
C HIS A 201 -9.29 11.50 15.14
N PRO A 202 -10.58 11.79 14.91
CA PRO A 202 -11.09 12.02 13.56
C PRO A 202 -10.32 13.17 12.89
N TYR A 203 -10.04 13.03 11.60
CA TYR A 203 -9.49 14.13 10.83
C TYR A 203 -10.62 15.08 10.42
N GLU A 204 -10.47 16.37 10.72
CA GLU A 204 -11.45 17.41 10.37
C GLU A 204 -10.79 18.48 9.49
N PHE A 205 -11.46 18.78 8.38
CA PHE A 205 -11.07 19.85 7.47
C PHE A 205 -12.16 20.91 7.46
N HIS A 206 -11.81 22.13 7.84
CA HIS A 206 -12.72 23.26 7.92
C HIS A 206 -12.66 24.05 6.60
N LEU A 207 -13.80 24.16 5.92
CA LEU A 207 -13.96 24.97 4.73
C LEU A 207 -14.31 26.42 5.12
N ASP A 208 -13.94 27.38 4.27
CA ASP A 208 -14.19 28.81 4.50
C ASP A 208 -15.69 29.16 4.62
N ASN A 209 -16.56 28.33 4.06
CA ASN A 209 -18.01 28.47 4.16
C ASN A 209 -18.59 27.97 5.50
N GLY A 210 -17.74 27.52 6.44
CA GLY A 210 -18.14 27.00 7.75
C GLY A 210 -18.51 25.51 7.76
N GLN A 211 -18.47 24.82 6.61
CA GLN A 211 -18.66 23.38 6.54
C GLN A 211 -17.43 22.64 7.07
N VAL A 212 -17.65 21.55 7.81
CA VAL A 212 -16.59 20.67 8.30
C VAL A 212 -16.69 19.32 7.58
N ASN A 213 -15.66 18.95 6.84
CA ASN A 213 -15.53 17.62 6.27
C ASN A 213 -14.74 16.75 7.25
N ARG A 214 -15.29 15.59 7.61
CA ARG A 214 -14.72 14.70 8.63
C ARG A 214 -14.41 13.32 8.05
N VAL A 215 -13.25 12.78 8.41
CA VAL A 215 -12.86 11.40 8.19
C VAL A 215 -12.68 10.74 9.54
N GLN A 216 -13.47 9.69 9.79
CA GLN A 216 -13.45 8.90 11.01
C GLN A 216 -13.21 7.44 10.64
N TYR A 217 -12.62 6.67 11.57
CA TYR A 217 -12.54 5.22 11.43
C TYR A 217 -13.93 4.59 11.51
N GLU A 218 -14.31 3.88 10.45
CA GLU A 218 -15.57 3.17 10.26
C GLU A 218 -15.25 1.73 9.84
N PRO A 219 -15.29 0.74 10.75
CA PRO A 219 -14.76 -0.58 10.46
C PRO A 219 -15.65 -1.42 9.53
N ALA A 220 -16.90 -0.99 9.25
CA ALA A 220 -17.90 -1.71 8.46
C ALA A 220 -18.45 -0.85 7.31
N GLU A 221 -19.77 -0.68 7.20
CA GLU A 221 -20.40 0.25 6.26
C GLU A 221 -20.13 1.72 6.67
N SER A 222 -20.12 2.65 5.70
CA SER A 222 -19.98 4.07 6.02
C SER A 222 -21.30 4.61 6.58
N SER A 223 -21.21 5.45 7.61
CA SER A 223 -22.34 6.23 8.13
C SER A 223 -22.72 7.40 7.22
N SER A 224 -21.92 7.69 6.18
CA SER A 224 -22.15 8.79 5.25
C SER A 224 -22.54 8.31 3.85
N GLY A 225 -23.52 8.99 3.25
CA GLY A 225 -23.93 8.77 1.86
C GLY A 225 -23.05 9.47 0.83
N LEU A 226 -22.00 10.20 1.25
CA LEU A 226 -21.15 11.06 0.42
C LEU A 226 -20.54 10.33 -0.79
N PHE A 227 -20.48 9.00 -0.75
CA PHE A 227 -19.84 8.17 -1.79
C PHE A 227 -20.68 6.94 -2.21
N GLY A 228 -22.01 7.01 -2.11
CA GLY A 228 -22.90 5.94 -2.59
C GLY A 228 -23.17 4.79 -1.60
N GLY A 229 -22.85 4.99 -0.30
CA GLY A 229 -23.39 4.24 0.85
C GLY A 229 -22.91 2.81 1.06
N ASN A 230 -22.61 2.04 0.00
CA ASN A 230 -22.40 0.58 0.11
C ASN A 230 -20.93 0.11 0.10
N SER A 231 -19.98 0.99 -0.26
CA SER A 231 -18.56 0.64 -0.34
C SER A 231 -17.76 1.61 0.54
N ASN A 232 -17.03 1.07 1.52
CA ASN A 232 -16.34 1.86 2.54
C ASN A 232 -14.84 1.54 2.59
N TRP A 233 -14.02 2.57 2.38
CA TRP A 233 -12.56 2.51 2.50
C TRP A 233 -12.03 3.13 3.79
N ARG A 234 -12.91 3.50 4.73
CA ARG A 234 -12.56 4.25 5.93
C ARG A 234 -12.32 3.37 7.17
N GLY A 235 -11.80 2.17 6.98
CA GLY A 235 -11.56 1.25 8.09
C GLY A 235 -11.63 -0.24 7.78
N PRO A 236 -12.45 -0.72 6.83
CA PRO A 236 -12.53 -2.14 6.53
C PRO A 236 -11.22 -2.71 5.95
N ILE A 237 -11.11 -4.03 5.96
CA ILE A 237 -10.01 -4.80 5.38
C ILE A 237 -10.36 -5.15 3.94
N TRP A 238 -9.43 -4.84 3.04
CA TRP A 238 -9.54 -5.10 1.61
C TRP A 238 -8.43 -6.04 1.17
N PHE A 239 -8.83 -7.19 0.61
CA PHE A 239 -7.92 -8.22 0.09
C PHE A 239 -6.91 -7.71 -0.95
N PRO A 240 -7.27 -6.90 -1.97
CA PRO A 240 -6.31 -6.55 -3.02
C PRO A 240 -5.13 -5.72 -2.48
N VAL A 241 -5.40 -4.75 -1.60
CA VAL A 241 -4.33 -3.90 -1.02
C VAL A 241 -3.48 -4.71 -0.06
N ASN A 242 -4.09 -5.55 0.78
CA ASN A 242 -3.37 -6.44 1.69
C ASN A 242 -2.47 -7.43 0.93
N TYR A 243 -2.97 -8.02 -0.17
CA TYR A 243 -2.21 -8.94 -1.00
C TYR A 243 -1.00 -8.25 -1.63
N LEU A 244 -1.18 -7.05 -2.19
CA LEU A 244 -0.07 -6.27 -2.73
C LEU A 244 0.96 -5.89 -1.66
N MET A 245 0.52 -5.63 -0.42
CA MET A 245 1.43 -5.40 0.70
C MET A 245 2.27 -6.64 1.01
N ILE A 246 1.65 -7.82 1.09
CA ILE A 246 2.34 -9.10 1.28
C ILE A 246 3.42 -9.30 0.21
N GLU A 247 3.06 -9.13 -1.07
CA GLU A 247 4.00 -9.28 -2.18
C GLU A 247 5.14 -8.25 -2.13
N SER A 248 4.84 -7.02 -1.72
CA SER A 248 5.84 -5.96 -1.58
C SER A 248 6.82 -6.25 -0.43
N LEU A 249 6.32 -6.71 0.72
CA LEU A 249 7.14 -7.12 1.85
C LEU A 249 8.06 -8.29 1.48
N ARG A 250 7.57 -9.25 0.69
CA ARG A 250 8.39 -10.34 0.14
C ARG A 250 9.49 -9.83 -0.78
N LYS A 251 9.22 -8.84 -1.65
CA LYS A 251 10.25 -8.19 -2.46
C LYS A 251 11.28 -7.42 -1.62
N TYR A 252 10.88 -6.76 -0.54
CA TYR A 252 11.84 -6.16 0.38
C TYR A 252 12.68 -7.23 1.09
N GLN A 253 12.08 -8.36 1.48
CA GLN A 253 12.79 -9.49 2.10
C GLN A 253 13.88 -10.04 1.19
N THR A 254 13.67 -10.14 -0.13
CA THR A 254 14.70 -10.64 -1.05
C THR A 254 15.93 -9.72 -1.14
N TYR A 255 15.78 -8.44 -0.81
CA TYR A 255 16.88 -7.48 -0.76
C TYR A 255 17.54 -7.40 0.62
N TYR A 256 16.76 -7.24 1.69
CA TYR A 256 17.30 -7.03 3.04
C TYR A 256 17.69 -8.33 3.76
N GLY A 257 17.04 -9.44 3.43
CA GLY A 257 17.19 -10.73 4.11
C GLY A 257 16.92 -10.68 5.60
N ASP A 258 17.47 -11.66 6.32
CA ASP A 258 17.17 -11.89 7.74
C ASP A 258 17.78 -10.85 8.69
N SER A 259 18.61 -9.95 8.15
CA SER A 259 19.29 -8.90 8.90
C SER A 259 18.38 -7.74 9.26
N PHE A 260 17.32 -7.50 8.47
CA PHE A 260 16.35 -6.45 8.73
C PHE A 260 15.11 -7.04 9.38
N LYS A 261 14.88 -6.65 10.63
CA LYS A 261 13.74 -7.09 11.43
C LYS A 261 12.98 -5.90 11.96
N VAL A 262 11.67 -6.08 12.08
CA VAL A 262 10.72 -5.12 12.64
C VAL A 262 9.90 -5.82 13.72
N GLU A 263 9.34 -5.05 14.63
CA GLU A 263 8.48 -5.57 15.68
C GLU A 263 7.05 -5.79 15.15
N MET A 264 6.47 -6.96 15.38
CA MET A 264 5.09 -7.27 14.99
C MET A 264 4.42 -8.25 15.97
N PRO A 265 3.29 -7.86 16.60
CA PRO A 265 2.74 -6.50 16.65
C PRO A 265 3.70 -5.51 17.31
N VAL A 266 3.58 -4.22 17.01
CA VAL A 266 4.36 -3.19 17.72
C VAL A 266 4.04 -3.22 19.22
N GLY A 267 5.07 -3.15 20.06
CA GLY A 267 4.98 -3.28 21.52
C GLY A 267 4.87 -4.72 22.07
N SER A 268 5.09 -5.75 21.24
CA SER A 268 5.04 -7.16 21.63
C SER A 268 6.40 -7.80 21.97
N ASP A 269 7.51 -7.10 21.73
CA ASP A 269 8.89 -7.60 21.73
C ASP A 269 9.15 -8.77 20.74
N GLN A 270 8.23 -9.04 19.80
CA GLN A 270 8.40 -10.05 18.76
C GLN A 270 9.01 -9.44 17.50
N TRP A 271 10.28 -9.78 17.23
CA TRP A 271 11.03 -9.28 16.08
C TRP A 271 11.00 -10.25 14.91
N MET A 272 10.37 -9.82 13.82
CA MET A 272 10.13 -10.60 12.61
C MET A 272 10.88 -9.98 11.42
N THR A 273 11.39 -10.83 10.53
CA THR A 273 11.83 -10.44 9.19
C THR A 273 10.64 -9.99 8.35
N LEU A 274 10.87 -9.29 7.25
CA LEU A 274 9.77 -8.85 6.38
C LEU A 274 9.03 -10.01 5.72
N GLY A 275 9.71 -11.14 5.50
CA GLY A 275 9.08 -12.40 5.07
C GLY A 275 8.11 -12.94 6.12
N GLU A 276 8.54 -13.03 7.38
CA GLU A 276 7.69 -13.48 8.49
C GLU A 276 6.48 -12.55 8.72
N VAL A 277 6.68 -11.22 8.59
CA VAL A 277 5.58 -10.25 8.63
C VAL A 277 4.57 -10.50 7.50
N ALA A 278 5.05 -10.74 6.27
CA ALA A 278 4.17 -11.06 5.14
C ALA A 278 3.36 -12.34 5.38
N ASP A 279 3.99 -13.36 5.97
CA ASP A 279 3.32 -14.63 6.29
C ASP A 279 2.31 -14.48 7.42
N GLU A 280 2.59 -13.64 8.42
CA GLU A 280 1.66 -13.33 9.51
C GLU A 280 0.43 -12.57 9.00
N ILE A 281 0.61 -11.56 8.12
CA ILE A 281 -0.52 -10.88 7.48
C ILE A 281 -1.33 -11.86 6.63
N SER A 282 -0.67 -12.76 5.88
CA SER A 282 -1.32 -13.81 5.11
C SER A 282 -2.14 -14.76 6.00
N ARG A 283 -1.60 -15.14 7.17
CA ARG A 283 -2.28 -15.97 8.18
C ARG A 283 -3.52 -15.26 8.74
N ARG A 284 -3.41 -13.98 9.09
CA ARG A 284 -4.52 -13.15 9.59
C ARG A 284 -5.65 -13.04 8.57
N LEU A 285 -5.34 -12.74 7.31
CA LEU A 285 -6.34 -12.72 6.22
C LEU A 285 -6.99 -14.08 5.99
N SER A 286 -6.19 -15.16 5.99
CA SER A 286 -6.71 -16.52 5.83
C SER A 286 -7.65 -16.90 6.98
N SER A 287 -7.37 -16.45 8.19
CA SER A 287 -8.16 -16.76 9.39
C SER A 287 -9.61 -16.32 9.28
N ILE A 288 -9.90 -15.27 8.50
CA ILE A 288 -11.26 -14.79 8.22
C ILE A 288 -12.17 -15.93 7.74
N PHE A 289 -11.61 -16.83 6.94
CA PHE A 289 -12.35 -17.93 6.33
C PHE A 289 -12.21 -19.24 7.06
N LEU A 290 -11.38 -19.35 8.10
CA LEU A 290 -11.15 -20.59 8.83
C LEU A 290 -12.03 -20.65 10.07
N ARG A 291 -12.27 -21.87 10.58
CA ARG A 291 -12.92 -22.03 11.88
C ARG A 291 -11.92 -21.74 12.98
N ASP A 292 -12.35 -20.97 13.97
CA ASP A 292 -11.63 -20.76 15.22
C ASP A 292 -11.78 -21.96 16.18
N GLU A 293 -11.26 -21.81 17.40
CA GLU A 293 -11.34 -22.82 18.46
C GLU A 293 -12.78 -23.15 18.91
N TYR A 294 -13.73 -22.24 18.67
CA TYR A 294 -15.16 -22.40 18.97
C TYR A 294 -15.94 -22.96 17.77
N GLY A 295 -15.28 -23.17 16.63
CA GLY A 295 -15.89 -23.66 15.40
C GLY A 295 -16.56 -22.57 14.55
N HIS A 296 -16.38 -21.30 14.89
CA HIS A 296 -16.95 -20.15 14.18
C HIS A 296 -15.99 -19.63 13.11
N ARG A 297 -16.53 -19.09 12.01
CA ARG A 297 -15.75 -18.39 10.99
C ARG A 297 -16.00 -16.88 11.09
N PRO A 298 -14.97 -16.03 11.16
CA PRO A 298 -15.14 -14.58 11.18
C PRO A 298 -15.99 -14.07 10.01
N VAL A 299 -15.81 -14.60 8.79
CA VAL A 299 -16.56 -14.18 7.58
C VAL A 299 -18.08 -14.19 7.75
N PHE A 300 -18.63 -15.08 8.60
CA PHE A 300 -20.07 -15.15 8.85
C PHE A 300 -20.56 -14.18 9.94
N GLY A 301 -19.66 -13.50 10.64
CA GLY A 301 -19.98 -12.59 11.74
C GLY A 301 -20.90 -13.25 12.78
N GLY A 302 -21.89 -12.48 13.25
CA GLY A 302 -22.90 -12.95 14.21
C GLY A 302 -24.06 -13.75 13.61
N VAL A 303 -23.98 -14.22 12.36
CA VAL A 303 -25.10 -14.90 11.69
C VAL A 303 -25.11 -16.40 12.03
N GLU A 304 -25.83 -16.76 13.09
CA GLU A 304 -25.85 -18.11 13.68
C GLU A 304 -26.18 -19.24 12.70
N ILE A 305 -27.09 -19.02 11.74
CA ILE A 305 -27.44 -20.05 10.75
C ILE A 305 -26.22 -20.44 9.89
N PHE A 306 -25.35 -19.48 9.56
CA PHE A 306 -24.13 -19.74 8.80
C PHE A 306 -23.02 -20.30 9.69
N GLN A 307 -23.04 -20.05 11.00
CA GLN A 307 -22.05 -20.66 11.91
C GLN A 307 -22.38 -22.13 12.20
N GLN A 308 -23.64 -22.44 12.51
CA GLN A 308 -24.00 -23.71 13.16
C GLN A 308 -24.73 -24.71 12.24
N HIS A 309 -25.56 -24.24 11.31
CA HIS A 309 -26.47 -25.13 10.58
C HIS A 309 -25.69 -26.06 9.62
N PRO A 310 -25.85 -27.40 9.69
CA PRO A 310 -25.07 -28.35 8.89
C PRO A 310 -25.14 -28.12 7.37
N GLY A 311 -26.28 -27.63 6.87
CA GLY A 311 -26.46 -27.32 5.44
C GLY A 311 -25.88 -25.99 4.98
N TRP A 312 -25.40 -25.12 5.89
CA TRP A 312 -24.91 -23.78 5.56
C TRP A 312 -23.48 -23.51 6.02
N ARG A 313 -23.05 -24.11 7.13
CA ARG A 313 -21.75 -23.84 7.78
C ARG A 313 -20.49 -24.13 6.98
N ASP A 314 -20.64 -24.84 5.87
CA ASP A 314 -19.55 -25.19 4.95
C ASP A 314 -19.67 -24.44 3.60
N ASN A 315 -20.73 -23.63 3.42
CA ASN A 315 -20.94 -22.78 2.24
C ASN A 315 -20.30 -21.40 2.47
N VAL A 316 -18.98 -21.35 2.40
CA VAL A 316 -18.21 -20.12 2.64
C VAL A 316 -18.46 -19.11 1.52
N LEU A 317 -18.84 -17.89 1.89
CA LEU A 317 -19.11 -16.79 0.97
C LEU A 317 -17.89 -15.87 0.82
N PHE A 318 -17.81 -15.22 -0.34
CA PHE A 318 -16.82 -14.19 -0.64
C PHE A 318 -17.51 -12.83 -0.63
N TYR A 319 -16.86 -11.84 -0.03
CA TYR A 319 -17.41 -10.50 0.16
C TYR A 319 -16.48 -9.46 -0.44
N GLU A 320 -17.03 -8.28 -0.71
CA GLU A 320 -16.31 -7.11 -1.23
C GLU A 320 -15.16 -6.69 -0.31
N TYR A 321 -15.45 -6.60 0.99
CA TYR A 321 -14.52 -6.24 2.03
C TYR A 321 -14.94 -6.85 3.37
N PHE A 322 -14.10 -6.71 4.39
CA PHE A 322 -14.30 -7.34 5.69
C PHE A 322 -14.22 -6.31 6.80
N HIS A 323 -15.00 -6.51 7.85
CA HIS A 323 -15.02 -5.61 8.98
C HIS A 323 -13.64 -5.53 9.64
N GLY A 324 -13.14 -4.32 9.84
CA GLY A 324 -11.75 -4.07 10.27
C GLY A 324 -11.37 -4.57 11.66
N ASP A 325 -12.32 -5.08 12.45
CA ASP A 325 -12.13 -5.43 13.87
C ASP A 325 -12.64 -6.83 14.23
N ASN A 326 -13.52 -7.44 13.43
CA ASN A 326 -14.06 -8.78 13.69
C ASN A 326 -14.05 -9.70 12.46
N GLY A 327 -13.59 -9.21 11.30
CA GLY A 327 -13.45 -10.02 10.09
C GLY A 327 -14.76 -10.44 9.41
N SER A 328 -15.93 -9.92 9.82
CA SER A 328 -17.20 -10.25 9.17
C SER A 328 -17.23 -9.75 7.73
N GLY A 329 -17.79 -10.55 6.80
CA GLY A 329 -17.94 -10.14 5.41
C GLY A 329 -19.00 -9.05 5.24
N ILE A 330 -18.68 -7.96 4.54
CA ILE A 330 -19.53 -6.78 4.32
C ILE A 330 -19.59 -6.44 2.82
N GLY A 331 -20.62 -5.71 2.41
CA GLY A 331 -20.82 -5.29 1.02
C GLY A 331 -21.35 -6.41 0.13
N ALA A 332 -21.02 -6.36 -1.15
CA ALA A 332 -21.51 -7.36 -2.10
C ALA A 332 -21.02 -8.78 -1.74
N SER A 333 -21.96 -9.72 -1.59
CA SER A 333 -21.65 -11.15 -1.44
C SER A 333 -21.43 -11.83 -2.79
N HIS A 334 -20.85 -13.04 -2.77
CA HIS A 334 -20.41 -13.79 -3.96
C HIS A 334 -19.35 -13.05 -4.78
N GLN A 335 -18.58 -12.19 -4.13
CA GLN A 335 -17.50 -11.45 -4.78
C GLN A 335 -16.25 -12.31 -4.92
N THR A 336 -16.31 -13.36 -5.74
CA THR A 336 -15.13 -14.15 -6.16
C THR A 336 -14.24 -13.38 -7.15
N GLY A 337 -14.17 -12.06 -6.98
CA GLY A 337 -13.24 -11.16 -7.67
C GLY A 337 -11.90 -11.16 -6.92
N TRP A 338 -11.51 -10.01 -6.37
CA TRP A 338 -10.24 -9.92 -5.64
C TRP A 338 -10.20 -10.78 -4.36
N THR A 339 -11.33 -11.10 -3.75
CA THR A 339 -11.34 -11.88 -2.50
C THR A 339 -10.92 -13.33 -2.74
N ALA A 340 -10.99 -13.82 -4.00
CA ALA A 340 -10.45 -15.11 -4.39
C ALA A 340 -8.93 -15.23 -4.20
N LEU A 341 -8.20 -14.11 -4.03
CA LEU A 341 -6.78 -14.08 -3.70
C LEU A 341 -6.44 -14.88 -2.42
N VAL A 342 -7.41 -15.09 -1.52
CA VAL A 342 -7.23 -15.95 -0.35
C VAL A 342 -6.77 -17.37 -0.71
N ALA A 343 -7.13 -17.89 -1.88
CA ALA A 343 -6.68 -19.20 -2.34
C ALA A 343 -5.15 -19.26 -2.49
N SER A 344 -4.53 -18.19 -3.01
CA SER A 344 -3.08 -18.05 -3.10
C SER A 344 -2.43 -17.97 -1.70
N LEU A 345 -3.05 -17.21 -0.79
CA LEU A 345 -2.57 -17.06 0.59
C LEU A 345 -2.59 -18.38 1.36
N LEU A 346 -3.62 -19.21 1.17
CA LEU A 346 -3.73 -20.52 1.78
C LEU A 346 -2.76 -21.56 1.20
N GLN A 347 -2.39 -21.42 -0.08
CA GLN A 347 -1.43 -22.30 -0.76
C GLN A 347 0.03 -21.97 -0.44
N SER A 348 0.33 -20.71 -0.12
CA SER A 348 1.69 -20.21 0.10
C SER A 348 2.31 -20.66 1.44
N LYS A 349 1.91 -21.83 1.98
CA LYS A 349 2.39 -22.40 3.24
C LYS A 349 3.50 -23.42 3.04
#